data_AF-A0A9P3CHA7-F1
#
_entry.id   AF-A0A9P3CHA7-F1
#
_cell.length_a   1.000
_cell.length_b   1.000
_cell.length_c   1.000
_cell.angle_alpha   90.00
_cell.angle_beta   90.00
_cell.angle_gamma   90.00
#
_symmetry.space_group_name_H-M   'P 1'
#
loop_
_entity.id
_entity.type
_entity.pdbx_description
1 polymer ?
#
loop_
_entity_poly.entity_id
_entity_poly.type
_entity_poly.pdbx_seq_one_letter_code
_entity_poly.pdbx_strand_id
1 'polypeptide(L)'
;MDSLTLKELEVKLAASEARLKRLESDAAEERAAIDAIKRLKKPCTPLGLFETLPREMRDKIWGYCVAPGKVFLSEHAIDYDTRFDDYGHYEKPHLKLLAVSKSIRPEAAEMLFKHNQFIFTDVSPRGRWILHKDFYTDDHYEEDPGARRDPLGRLARTHMRSASIAFDLRAPRDDNLISESGYLRDPSMRNSILWSTLTEQQKMTRAHDLATRQTYTNMLEELDTLLYQCDSLTTLEVDFTNSYCPIGCCRVVSYLTDTLVSWEHWWPERLRVLGLKNQEERDHFIDALCVVSQDNKIKVIFEKYVVPKKSFLDCNCLDEEGLDRGLEQEQFEILNGAVCE
;
A
#
# COMPACT_ATOMS: atom_id res chain seq x y z
N MET A 1 19.90 -79.86 46.08
CA MET A 1 20.27 -78.49 45.69
C MET A 1 21.75 -78.52 45.44
N ASP A 2 22.15 -78.72 44.18
CA ASP A 2 23.56 -78.86 43.83
C ASP A 2 24.25 -77.51 44.01
N SER A 3 25.03 -77.43 45.07
CA SER A 3 25.90 -76.30 45.39
C SER A 3 26.95 -76.19 44.27
N LEU A 4 26.74 -75.27 43.34
CA LEU A 4 27.77 -74.86 42.37
C LEU A 4 29.09 -74.63 43.10
N THR A 5 30.15 -75.29 42.62
CA THR A 5 31.47 -75.17 43.22
C THR A 5 32.00 -73.74 43.01
N LEU A 6 32.78 -73.23 43.95
CA LEU A 6 33.33 -71.87 43.89
C LEU A 6 34.03 -71.57 42.54
N LYS A 7 34.71 -72.57 41.97
CA LYS A 7 35.32 -72.51 40.63
C LYS A 7 34.31 -72.31 39.50
N GLU A 8 33.13 -72.93 39.56
CA GLU A 8 32.09 -72.75 38.53
C GLU A 8 31.46 -71.36 38.60
N LEU A 9 31.37 -70.78 39.81
CA LEU A 9 30.93 -69.40 40.00
C LEU A 9 31.97 -68.40 39.47
N GLU A 10 33.26 -68.63 39.70
CA GLU A 10 34.34 -67.81 39.14
C GLU A 10 34.37 -67.84 37.61
N VAL A 11 34.20 -69.02 37.01
CA VAL A 11 34.12 -69.16 35.54
C VAL A 11 32.89 -68.46 34.97
N LYS A 12 31.73 -68.58 35.64
CA LYS A 12 30.51 -67.86 35.24
C LYS A 12 30.65 -66.35 35.38
N LEU A 13 31.31 -65.88 36.44
CA LEU A 13 31.57 -64.45 36.66
C LEU A 13 32.46 -63.89 35.54
N ALA A 14 33.60 -64.55 35.25
CA ALA A 14 34.51 -64.13 34.19
C ALA A 14 33.83 -64.13 32.80
N ALA A 15 32.99 -65.14 32.52
CA ALA A 15 32.21 -65.17 31.29
C ALA A 15 31.17 -64.03 31.21
N SER A 16 30.55 -63.67 32.34
CA SER A 16 29.61 -62.56 32.41
C SER A 16 30.29 -61.20 32.21
N GLU A 17 31.47 -60.98 32.79
CA GLU A 17 32.27 -59.76 32.63
C GLU A 17 32.78 -59.60 31.20
N ALA A 18 33.24 -60.68 30.58
CA ALA A 18 33.66 -60.68 29.18
C ALA A 18 32.47 -60.36 28.24
N ARG A 19 31.27 -60.86 28.56
CA ARG A 19 30.05 -60.53 27.82
C ARG A 19 29.67 -59.06 27.99
N LEU A 20 29.79 -58.52 29.21
CA LEU A 20 29.46 -57.13 29.51
C LEU A 20 30.39 -56.17 28.76
N LYS A 21 31.69 -56.44 28.75
CA LYS A 21 32.67 -55.65 27.96
C LYS A 21 32.40 -55.64 26.46
N ARG A 22 31.93 -56.75 25.89
CA ARG A 22 31.54 -56.80 24.47
C ARG A 22 30.32 -55.92 24.19
N LEU A 23 29.29 -56.03 25.03
CA LEU A 23 28.09 -55.21 24.89
C LEU A 23 28.37 -53.71 25.05
N GLU A 24 29.30 -53.33 25.93
CA GLU A 24 29.74 -51.93 26.07
C GLU A 24 30.46 -51.43 24.81
N SER A 25 31.30 -52.27 24.18
CA SER A 25 31.96 -51.95 22.91
C SER A 25 30.96 -51.79 21.78
N ASP A 26 30.02 -52.72 21.63
CA ASP A 26 28.98 -52.69 20.59
C ASP A 26 28.09 -51.46 20.75
N ALA A 27 27.70 -51.13 22.00
CA ALA A 27 26.92 -49.93 22.29
C ALA A 27 27.67 -48.62 22.01
N ALA A 28 29.00 -48.60 22.19
CA ALA A 28 29.83 -47.45 21.84
C ALA A 28 29.90 -47.26 20.32
N GLU A 29 30.03 -48.36 19.57
CA GLU A 29 30.04 -48.34 18.10
C GLU A 29 28.70 -47.88 17.53
N GLU A 30 27.57 -48.38 18.06
CA GLU A 30 26.23 -47.94 17.65
C GLU A 30 25.99 -46.46 17.96
N ARG A 31 26.43 -45.95 19.13
CA ARG A 31 26.34 -44.52 19.45
C ARG A 31 27.15 -43.67 18.47
N ALA A 32 28.36 -44.11 18.13
CA ALA A 32 29.19 -43.43 17.14
C ALA A 32 28.54 -43.42 15.75
N ALA A 33 27.91 -44.52 15.35
CA ALA A 33 27.16 -44.61 14.09
C ALA A 33 25.92 -43.70 14.07
N ILE A 34 25.16 -43.65 15.17
CA ILE A 34 24.03 -42.73 15.33
C ILE A 34 24.49 -41.28 15.25
N ASP A 35 25.59 -40.92 15.90
CA ASP A 35 26.13 -39.56 15.84
C ASP A 35 26.67 -39.21 14.44
N ALA A 36 27.28 -40.15 13.73
CA ALA A 36 27.68 -39.98 12.34
C ALA A 36 26.46 -39.74 11.43
N ILE A 37 25.38 -40.51 11.59
CA ILE A 37 24.13 -40.33 10.84
C ILE A 37 23.47 -38.99 11.20
N LYS A 38 23.49 -38.56 12.47
CA LYS A 38 22.99 -37.23 12.87
C LYS A 38 23.78 -36.09 12.24
N ARG A 39 25.10 -36.23 12.09
CA ARG A 39 25.95 -35.25 11.40
C ARG A 39 25.64 -35.20 9.90
N LEU A 40 25.42 -36.34 9.26
CA LEU A 40 25.05 -36.44 7.84
C LEU A 40 23.62 -35.95 7.56
N LYS A 41 22.68 -36.19 8.48
CA LYS A 41 21.29 -35.71 8.40
C LYS A 41 21.13 -34.26 8.82
N LYS A 42 22.16 -33.60 9.38
CA LYS A 42 22.11 -32.17 9.65
C LYS A 42 21.98 -31.49 8.29
N PRO A 43 20.83 -30.88 7.96
CA PRO A 43 20.61 -30.37 6.62
C PRO A 43 21.62 -29.26 6.36
N CYS A 44 22.62 -29.57 5.54
CA CYS A 44 23.47 -28.58 4.89
C CYS A 44 22.69 -27.98 3.71
N THR A 45 21.46 -27.55 3.95
CA THR A 45 20.90 -26.48 3.13
C THR A 45 21.86 -25.31 3.30
N PRO A 46 22.22 -24.59 2.23
CA PRO A 46 22.93 -23.32 2.34
C PRO A 46 21.97 -22.26 2.91
N LEU A 47 21.47 -22.51 4.12
CA LEU A 47 20.80 -21.56 4.98
C LEU A 47 21.84 -20.50 5.30
N GLY A 48 21.64 -19.29 4.79
CA GLY A 48 22.56 -18.20 5.09
C GLY A 48 23.36 -17.66 3.92
N LEU A 49 23.36 -18.26 2.72
CA LEU A 49 24.20 -17.69 1.64
C LEU A 49 23.82 -16.23 1.37
N PHE A 50 22.52 -15.95 1.31
CA PHE A 50 22.03 -14.59 1.15
C PHE A 50 22.43 -13.71 2.34
N GLU A 51 22.29 -14.20 3.57
CA GLU A 51 22.67 -13.51 4.80
C GLU A 51 24.19 -13.27 4.94
N THR A 52 25.02 -14.11 4.31
CA THR A 52 26.48 -13.95 4.27
C THR A 52 26.95 -12.90 3.28
N LEU A 53 26.10 -12.50 2.32
CA LEU A 53 26.44 -11.42 1.40
C LEU A 53 26.54 -10.08 2.14
N PRO A 54 27.49 -9.20 1.81
CA PRO A 54 27.53 -7.83 2.32
C PRO A 54 26.22 -7.10 2.03
N ARG A 55 25.87 -6.14 2.91
CA ARG A 55 24.61 -5.38 2.79
C ARG A 55 24.50 -4.71 1.43
N GLU A 56 25.58 -4.14 0.89
CA GLU A 56 25.53 -3.47 -0.41
C GLU A 56 25.16 -4.42 -1.56
N MET A 57 25.56 -5.69 -1.46
CA MET A 57 25.22 -6.70 -2.47
C MET A 57 23.76 -7.13 -2.34
N ARG A 58 23.25 -7.26 -1.10
CA ARG A 58 21.83 -7.54 -0.85
C ARG A 58 20.95 -6.41 -1.35
N ASP A 59 21.32 -5.15 -1.08
CA ASP A 59 20.59 -3.98 -1.56
C ASP A 59 20.56 -3.92 -3.09
N LYS A 60 21.64 -4.28 -3.78
CA LYS A 60 21.64 -4.42 -5.24
C LYS A 60 20.67 -5.50 -5.72
N ILE A 61 20.68 -6.67 -5.08
CA ILE A 61 19.75 -7.76 -5.42
C ILE A 61 18.30 -7.30 -5.21
N TRP A 62 18.02 -6.62 -4.10
CA TRP A 62 16.69 -6.06 -3.84
C TRP A 62 16.32 -4.97 -4.82
N GLY A 63 17.24 -4.09 -5.19
CA GLY A 63 17.03 -3.09 -6.22
C GLY A 63 16.51 -3.72 -7.52
N TYR A 64 17.16 -4.77 -8.00
CA TYR A 64 16.71 -5.49 -9.20
C TYR A 64 15.38 -6.24 -9.01
N CYS A 65 15.12 -6.80 -7.82
CA CYS A 65 13.95 -7.66 -7.62
C CYS A 65 12.66 -6.91 -7.28
N VAL A 66 12.77 -5.80 -6.54
CA VAL A 66 11.62 -5.13 -5.92
C VAL A 66 11.58 -3.63 -6.16
N ALA A 67 12.57 -3.03 -6.83
CA ALA A 67 12.60 -1.60 -7.13
C ALA A 67 12.55 -1.26 -8.64
N PRO A 68 11.45 -1.58 -9.35
CA PRO A 68 11.29 -1.24 -10.77
C PRO A 68 11.21 0.27 -11.06
N GLY A 69 10.99 1.11 -10.05
CA GLY A 69 10.85 2.57 -10.14
C GLY A 69 9.40 3.04 -9.97
N LYS A 70 8.44 2.42 -10.67
CA LYS A 70 7.00 2.63 -10.46
C LYS A 70 6.31 1.32 -10.15
N VAL A 71 5.42 1.35 -9.16
CA VAL A 71 4.60 0.21 -8.78
C VAL A 71 3.14 0.59 -8.93
N PHE A 72 2.51 0.00 -9.95
CA PHE A 72 1.08 0.15 -10.20
C PHE A 72 0.30 -0.87 -9.38
N LEU A 73 -0.64 -0.38 -8.58
CA LEU A 73 -1.49 -1.24 -7.75
C LEU A 73 -2.71 -1.79 -8.51
N SER A 74 -2.92 -1.33 -9.74
CA SER A 74 -3.86 -1.91 -10.68
C SER A 74 -3.24 -3.14 -11.38
N GLU A 75 -4.04 -4.20 -11.53
CA GLU A 75 -3.64 -5.40 -12.27
C GLU A 75 -3.46 -5.14 -13.78
N HIS A 76 -4.16 -4.12 -14.29
CA HIS A 76 -4.26 -3.76 -15.71
C HIS A 76 -3.95 -2.29 -15.94
N ALA A 77 -3.52 -1.97 -17.17
CA ALA A 77 -3.39 -0.58 -17.60
C ALA A 77 -4.78 0.09 -17.67
N ILE A 78 -4.82 1.38 -17.33
CA ILE A 78 -6.04 2.18 -17.35
C ILE A 78 -5.91 3.18 -18.49
N ASP A 79 -6.63 2.94 -19.60
CA ASP A 79 -6.50 3.70 -20.85
C ASP A 79 -6.76 5.21 -20.73
N TYR A 80 -7.55 5.63 -19.74
CA TYR A 80 -7.96 7.02 -19.51
C TYR A 80 -7.14 7.73 -18.40
N ASP A 81 -6.12 7.07 -17.86
CA ASP A 81 -5.23 7.60 -16.83
C ASP A 81 -3.84 7.80 -17.41
N THR A 82 -3.42 9.04 -17.61
CA THR A 82 -2.13 9.38 -18.22
C THR A 82 -0.94 8.87 -17.41
N ARG A 83 -1.12 8.58 -16.12
CA ARG A 83 -0.05 7.99 -15.29
C ARG A 83 0.30 6.56 -15.72
N PHE A 84 -0.56 5.92 -16.53
CA PHE A 84 -0.36 4.58 -17.10
C PHE A 84 0.23 4.59 -18.51
N ASP A 85 0.55 5.76 -19.08
CA ASP A 85 1.14 5.84 -20.43
C ASP A 85 2.45 5.04 -20.57
N ASP A 86 3.20 4.92 -19.48
CA ASP A 86 4.44 4.15 -19.40
C ASP A 86 4.30 2.83 -18.62
N TYR A 87 3.07 2.36 -18.36
CA TYR A 87 2.80 1.13 -17.60
C TYR A 87 3.59 -0.08 -18.11
N GLY A 88 3.70 -0.23 -19.44
CA GLY A 88 4.42 -1.33 -20.08
C GLY A 88 5.94 -1.25 -19.95
N HIS A 89 6.51 -0.13 -19.50
CA HIS A 89 7.96 0.03 -19.31
C HIS A 89 8.44 -0.46 -17.94
N TYR A 90 7.53 -0.73 -17.00
CA TYR A 90 7.88 -1.12 -15.63
C TYR A 90 7.57 -2.59 -15.37
N GLU A 91 8.55 -3.30 -14.83
CA GLU A 91 8.37 -4.68 -14.38
C GLU A 91 7.55 -4.72 -13.07
N LYS A 92 6.82 -5.82 -12.84
CA LYS A 92 6.12 -6.04 -11.57
C LYS A 92 7.13 -6.45 -10.49
N PRO A 93 7.11 -5.82 -9.30
CA PRO A 93 8.02 -6.19 -8.23
C PRO A 93 7.78 -7.65 -7.81
N HIS A 94 8.85 -8.38 -7.51
CA HIS A 94 8.79 -9.77 -7.06
C HIS A 94 8.34 -9.89 -5.59
N LEU A 95 7.08 -9.54 -5.31
CA LEU A 95 6.51 -9.48 -3.94
C LEU A 95 6.59 -10.81 -3.18
N LYS A 96 6.63 -11.94 -3.89
CA LYS A 96 6.82 -13.27 -3.30
C LYS A 96 8.09 -13.36 -2.45
N LEU A 97 9.12 -12.56 -2.75
CA LEU A 97 10.37 -12.51 -1.99
C LEU A 97 10.17 -11.99 -0.56
N LEU A 98 9.18 -11.12 -0.33
CA LEU A 98 8.82 -10.62 1.00
C LEU A 98 8.25 -11.70 1.91
N ALA A 99 7.74 -12.79 1.32
CA ALA A 99 7.18 -13.93 2.05
C ALA A 99 8.22 -15.01 2.38
N VAL A 100 9.41 -14.99 1.76
CA VAL A 100 10.40 -16.08 1.85
C VAL A 100 11.00 -16.21 3.24
N SER A 101 11.43 -15.10 3.85
CA SER A 101 12.00 -15.11 5.20
C SER A 101 11.64 -13.86 6.00
N LYS A 102 11.37 -14.07 7.30
CA LYS A 102 11.14 -12.97 8.25
C LYS A 102 12.40 -12.14 8.48
N SER A 103 13.61 -12.71 8.33
CA SER A 103 14.88 -12.00 8.52
C SER A 103 15.16 -10.99 7.42
N ILE A 104 14.78 -11.32 6.18
CA ILE A 104 15.09 -10.50 5.00
C ILE A 104 13.98 -9.52 4.64
N ARG A 105 12.75 -9.78 5.10
CA ARG A 105 11.56 -8.98 4.78
C ARG A 105 11.75 -7.49 5.06
N PRO A 106 12.33 -7.04 6.20
CA PRO A 106 12.53 -5.62 6.44
C PRO A 106 13.46 -4.97 5.42
N GLU A 107 14.55 -5.64 5.02
CA GLU A 107 15.51 -5.12 4.03
C GLU A 107 14.86 -4.99 2.65
N ALA A 108 14.14 -6.02 2.22
CA ALA A 108 13.46 -6.02 0.92
C ALA A 108 12.29 -5.02 0.90
N ALA A 109 11.53 -4.91 1.99
CA ALA A 109 10.43 -3.95 2.11
C ALA A 109 10.95 -2.51 2.12
N GLU A 110 12.05 -2.22 2.83
CA GLU A 110 12.71 -0.91 2.75
C GLU A 110 13.00 -0.56 1.30
N MET A 111 13.65 -1.45 0.55
CA MET A 111 13.99 -1.20 -0.85
C MET A 111 12.75 -1.01 -1.74
N LEU A 112 11.72 -1.83 -1.55
CA LEU A 112 10.45 -1.74 -2.28
C LEU A 112 9.75 -0.39 -2.04
N PHE A 113 9.64 0.07 -0.79
CA PHE A 113 8.86 1.28 -0.51
C PHE A 113 9.65 2.57 -0.69
N LYS A 114 10.97 2.52 -0.49
CA LYS A 114 11.85 3.69 -0.55
C LYS A 114 12.21 4.13 -1.97
N HIS A 115 12.33 3.18 -2.89
CA HIS A 115 12.85 3.43 -4.23
C HIS A 115 11.79 3.40 -5.34
N ASN A 116 10.54 3.13 -5.00
CA ASN A 116 9.44 3.15 -5.96
C ASN A 116 8.45 4.28 -5.67
N GLN A 117 7.86 4.81 -6.74
CA GLN A 117 6.62 5.57 -6.68
C GLN A 117 5.42 4.61 -6.73
N PHE A 118 4.55 4.67 -5.73
CA PHE A 118 3.34 3.85 -5.67
C PHE A 118 2.18 4.59 -6.34
N ILE A 119 1.58 3.97 -7.35
CA ILE A 119 0.47 4.56 -8.11
C ILE A 119 -0.85 4.00 -7.58
N PHE A 120 -1.54 4.82 -6.81
CA PHE A 120 -2.88 4.59 -6.29
C PHE A 120 -3.92 5.03 -7.31
N THR A 121 -4.83 4.11 -7.59
CA THR A 121 -5.95 4.30 -8.52
C THR A 121 -7.22 3.82 -7.86
N ASP A 122 -8.34 4.38 -8.29
CA ASP A 122 -9.61 4.05 -7.68
C ASP A 122 -10.06 2.61 -7.95
N VAL A 123 -9.61 2.04 -9.07
CA VAL A 123 -10.11 0.79 -9.67
C VAL A 123 -9.62 -0.51 -9.00
N SER A 124 -8.72 -0.44 -8.01
CA SER A 124 -8.15 -1.65 -7.37
C SER A 124 -8.27 -1.60 -5.85
N PRO A 125 -9.38 -2.09 -5.25
CA PRO A 125 -9.49 -2.26 -3.80
C PRO A 125 -8.40 -3.20 -3.25
N ARG A 126 -7.92 -4.14 -4.08
CA ARG A 126 -6.84 -5.09 -3.75
C ARG A 126 -5.46 -4.45 -3.61
N GLY A 127 -5.26 -3.22 -4.05
CA GLY A 127 -3.99 -2.49 -3.87
C GLY A 127 -3.85 -1.80 -2.52
N ARG A 128 -4.97 -1.59 -1.82
CA ARG A 128 -5.06 -0.61 -0.73
C ARG A 128 -4.72 -1.17 0.65
N TRP A 129 -4.50 -2.47 0.77
CA TRP A 129 -4.00 -3.09 2.02
C TRP A 129 -2.65 -2.50 2.47
N ILE A 130 -1.93 -1.84 1.56
CA ILE A 130 -0.70 -1.11 1.88
C ILE A 130 -0.98 0.08 2.81
N LEU A 131 -2.13 0.75 2.63
CA LEU A 131 -2.52 1.95 3.35
C LEU A 131 -3.45 1.65 4.52
N HIS A 132 -4.42 0.75 4.36
CA HIS A 132 -5.37 0.49 5.43
C HIS A 132 -4.68 -0.15 6.67
N LYS A 133 -5.06 0.35 7.84
CA LYS A 133 -4.83 -0.35 9.10
C LYS A 133 -5.75 -1.58 9.11
N ASP A 134 -5.24 -2.72 9.53
CA ASP A 134 -6.00 -3.96 9.75
C ASP A 134 -7.03 -3.78 10.90
N PHE A 135 -7.98 -2.84 10.77
CA PHE A 135 -8.96 -2.56 11.80
C PHE A 135 -10.04 -3.65 11.92
N TYR A 136 -10.19 -4.50 10.90
CA TYR A 136 -11.27 -5.48 10.81
C TYR A 136 -10.82 -6.95 10.81
N THR A 137 -9.52 -7.24 10.83
CA THR A 137 -9.00 -8.62 10.77
C THR A 137 -8.33 -9.10 12.05
N ASP A 138 -8.28 -8.31 13.12
CA ASP A 138 -7.48 -8.62 14.32
C ASP A 138 -8.28 -8.95 15.59
N ASP A 139 -9.61 -9.10 15.53
CA ASP A 139 -10.44 -9.46 16.69
C ASP A 139 -10.61 -10.98 16.90
N HIS A 140 -9.95 -11.82 16.08
CA HIS A 140 -10.03 -13.30 16.20
C HIS A 140 -8.69 -14.00 16.43
N TYR A 141 -7.60 -13.26 16.67
CA TYR A 141 -6.27 -13.84 16.91
C TYR A 141 -5.64 -13.32 18.22
N GLU A 142 -6.40 -13.37 19.33
CA GLU A 142 -5.96 -12.91 20.66
C GLU A 142 -4.79 -13.70 21.30
N GLU A 143 -4.22 -14.73 20.67
CA GLU A 143 -3.34 -15.68 21.38
C GLU A 143 -1.82 -15.61 21.11
N ASP A 144 -1.32 -14.77 20.18
CA ASP A 144 0.15 -14.65 19.99
C ASP A 144 0.66 -13.20 19.82
N PRO A 145 1.09 -12.55 20.92
CA PRO A 145 1.76 -11.25 20.90
C PRO A 145 3.04 -11.21 20.06
N GLY A 146 3.66 -12.37 19.77
CA GLY A 146 4.85 -12.53 18.96
C GLY A 146 4.60 -12.67 17.45
N ALA A 147 3.35 -12.94 17.04
CA ALA A 147 2.96 -13.02 15.63
C ALA A 147 2.85 -11.64 14.96
N ARG A 148 2.70 -10.57 15.75
CA ARG A 148 2.65 -9.15 15.33
C ARG A 148 4.00 -8.56 14.88
N ARG A 149 4.91 -9.36 14.31
CA ARG A 149 6.18 -8.83 13.76
C ARG A 149 5.97 -8.24 12.37
N ASP A 150 5.78 -6.93 12.36
CA ASP A 150 5.78 -5.99 11.23
C ASP A 150 4.87 -6.38 10.06
N PRO A 151 3.56 -6.08 10.15
CA PRO A 151 2.69 -6.18 9.00
C PRO A 151 3.26 -5.33 7.86
N LEU A 152 3.17 -5.82 6.63
CA LEU A 152 3.77 -5.17 5.48
C LEU A 152 3.27 -3.73 5.29
N GLY A 153 2.04 -3.42 5.71
CA GLY A 153 1.51 -2.06 5.77
C GLY A 153 2.27 -1.14 6.74
N ARG A 154 2.80 -1.65 7.87
CA ARG A 154 3.69 -0.86 8.74
C ARG A 154 4.99 -0.52 8.02
N LEU A 155 5.61 -1.50 7.36
CA LEU A 155 6.85 -1.27 6.60
C LEU A 155 6.61 -0.32 5.43
N ALA A 156 5.45 -0.40 4.78
CA ALA A 156 5.03 0.55 3.76
C ALA A 156 4.98 1.97 4.30
N ARG A 157 4.24 2.18 5.38
CA ARG A 157 4.13 3.46 6.07
C ARG A 157 5.49 4.02 6.52
N THR A 158 6.36 3.17 7.05
CA THR A 158 7.69 3.59 7.51
C THR A 158 8.64 3.96 6.38
N HIS A 159 8.58 3.31 5.22
CA HIS A 159 9.60 3.44 4.17
C HIS A 159 9.12 4.09 2.88
N MET A 160 7.82 4.28 2.68
CA MET A 160 7.26 4.88 1.47
C MET A 160 7.70 6.32 1.34
N ARG A 161 8.39 6.63 0.24
CA ARG A 161 8.88 7.98 -0.05
C ARG A 161 8.12 8.70 -1.15
N SER A 162 7.50 7.95 -2.05
CA SER A 162 6.82 8.51 -3.21
C SER A 162 5.50 7.82 -3.48
N ALA A 163 4.43 8.61 -3.57
CA ALA A 163 3.08 8.15 -3.89
C ALA A 163 2.45 9.04 -4.97
N SER A 164 1.54 8.46 -5.75
CA SER A 164 0.68 9.15 -6.71
C SER A 164 -0.76 8.70 -6.49
N ILE A 165 -1.67 9.64 -6.27
CA ILE A 165 -3.11 9.36 -6.07
C ILE A 165 -3.91 10.15 -7.11
N ALA A 166 -4.90 9.50 -7.73
CA ALA A 166 -5.84 10.19 -8.61
C ALA A 166 -7.20 10.32 -7.95
N PHE A 167 -7.79 11.48 -8.18
CA PHE A 167 -9.17 11.77 -7.87
C PHE A 167 -10.04 11.50 -9.11
N ASP A 168 -10.34 10.21 -9.36
CA ASP A 168 -11.30 9.78 -10.38
C ASP A 168 -12.57 9.20 -9.72
N LEU A 169 -13.60 10.03 -9.56
CA LEU A 169 -14.81 9.63 -8.82
C LEU A 169 -15.79 8.80 -9.64
N ARG A 170 -15.45 8.44 -10.88
CA ARG A 170 -16.35 7.68 -11.77
C ARG A 170 -16.29 6.17 -11.54
N ALA A 171 -15.37 5.69 -10.70
CA ALA A 171 -15.26 4.31 -10.28
C ALA A 171 -15.72 4.15 -8.82
N PRO A 172 -17.03 4.19 -8.53
CA PRO A 172 -17.53 4.19 -7.16
C PRO A 172 -16.92 3.04 -6.33
N ARG A 173 -16.32 3.40 -5.20
CA ARG A 173 -15.63 2.48 -4.26
C ARG A 173 -16.57 1.53 -3.54
N ASP A 174 -17.84 1.93 -3.40
CA ASP A 174 -18.87 1.17 -2.71
C ASP A 174 -19.88 0.59 -3.70
N ASP A 175 -19.96 -0.75 -3.73
CA ASP A 175 -20.83 -1.53 -4.60
C ASP A 175 -22.34 -1.35 -4.32
N ASN A 176 -22.74 -0.48 -3.38
CA ASN A 176 -24.09 -0.51 -2.85
C ASN A 176 -24.88 0.78 -3.08
N LEU A 177 -25.10 1.13 -4.35
CA LEU A 177 -26.11 2.10 -4.77
C LEU A 177 -27.48 1.85 -4.12
N ILE A 178 -27.79 0.58 -3.77
CA ILE A 178 -29.02 0.21 -3.05
C ILE A 178 -28.97 0.69 -1.60
N SER A 179 -27.86 0.52 -0.88
CA SER A 179 -27.66 1.09 0.45
C SER A 179 -27.82 2.61 0.43
N GLU A 180 -27.23 3.28 -0.56
CA GLU A 180 -27.35 4.74 -0.70
C GLU A 180 -28.77 5.20 -1.01
N SER A 181 -29.47 4.47 -1.87
CA SER A 181 -30.89 4.72 -2.11
C SER A 181 -31.74 4.51 -0.85
N GLY A 182 -31.32 3.62 0.04
CA GLY A 182 -31.90 3.41 1.37
C GLY A 182 -31.68 4.60 2.29
N TYR A 183 -30.44 5.08 2.40
CA TYR A 183 -30.08 6.27 3.17
C TYR A 183 -30.85 7.51 2.73
N LEU A 184 -31.01 7.72 1.42
CA LEU A 184 -31.78 8.85 0.89
C LEU A 184 -33.25 8.82 1.29
N ARG A 185 -33.80 7.62 1.54
CA ARG A 185 -35.21 7.39 1.86
C ARG A 185 -35.50 7.26 3.35
N ASP A 186 -34.47 7.17 4.20
CA ASP A 186 -34.64 6.95 5.64
C ASP A 186 -35.04 8.25 6.37
N PRO A 187 -36.29 8.34 6.90
CA PRO A 187 -36.77 9.52 7.63
C PRO A 187 -36.15 9.68 9.02
N SER A 188 -35.44 8.67 9.53
CA SER A 188 -34.76 8.72 10.84
C SER A 188 -33.42 9.46 10.79
N MET A 189 -32.88 9.69 9.60
CA MET A 189 -31.67 10.48 9.39
C MET A 189 -31.96 11.96 9.69
N ARG A 190 -31.36 12.48 10.78
CA ARG A 190 -31.58 13.85 11.30
C ARG A 190 -31.46 14.90 10.19
N ASN A 191 -32.39 15.86 10.16
CA ASN A 191 -32.45 17.02 9.25
C ASN A 191 -32.80 16.76 7.78
N SER A 192 -33.38 15.59 7.44
CA SER A 192 -33.76 15.31 6.06
C SER A 192 -35.21 15.71 5.73
N ILE A 193 -35.39 16.58 4.74
CA ILE A 193 -36.67 16.65 4.01
C ILE A 193 -36.90 15.26 3.40
N LEU A 194 -38.10 14.70 3.59
CA LEU A 194 -38.49 13.40 3.05
C LEU A 194 -38.23 13.35 1.55
N TRP A 195 -37.51 12.32 1.09
CA TRP A 195 -37.20 12.16 -0.34
C TRP A 195 -38.44 12.23 -1.24
N SER A 196 -39.56 11.67 -0.77
CA SER A 196 -40.83 11.66 -1.49
C SER A 196 -41.45 13.05 -1.66
N THR A 197 -41.09 14.03 -0.84
CA THR A 197 -41.64 15.40 -0.90
C THR A 197 -40.77 16.35 -1.72
N LEU A 198 -39.61 15.89 -2.18
CA LEU A 198 -38.72 16.67 -3.04
C LEU A 198 -39.23 16.68 -4.49
N THR A 199 -39.03 17.81 -5.18
CA THR A 199 -39.15 17.86 -6.64
C THR A 199 -38.08 17.00 -7.30
N GLU A 200 -38.28 16.61 -8.56
CA GLU A 200 -37.28 15.83 -9.30
C GLU A 200 -35.91 16.54 -9.36
N GLN A 201 -35.89 17.86 -9.55
CA GLN A 201 -34.65 18.63 -9.52
C GLN A 201 -33.94 18.53 -8.17
N GLN A 202 -34.67 18.67 -7.06
CA GLN A 202 -34.09 18.56 -5.73
C GLN A 202 -33.61 17.14 -5.42
N LYS A 203 -34.31 16.11 -5.93
CA LYS A 203 -33.85 14.72 -5.84
C LYS A 203 -32.53 14.54 -6.60
N MET A 204 -32.44 15.05 -7.83
CA MET A 204 -31.22 14.97 -8.63
C MET A 204 -30.05 15.67 -7.94
N THR A 205 -30.21 16.91 -7.48
CA THR A 205 -29.16 17.63 -6.74
C THR A 205 -28.74 16.86 -5.49
N ARG A 206 -29.70 16.36 -4.72
CA ARG A 206 -29.38 15.63 -3.49
C ARG A 206 -28.68 14.29 -3.73
N ALA A 207 -29.07 13.55 -4.76
CA ALA A 207 -28.38 12.32 -5.17
C ALA A 207 -26.96 12.64 -5.65
N HIS A 208 -26.81 13.70 -6.45
CA HIS A 208 -25.52 14.18 -6.94
C HIS A 208 -24.55 14.53 -5.79
N ASP A 209 -25.01 15.34 -4.84
CA ASP A 209 -24.20 15.79 -3.71
C ASP A 209 -23.83 14.64 -2.78
N LEU A 210 -24.76 13.70 -2.54
CA LEU A 210 -24.49 12.51 -1.75
C LEU A 210 -23.43 11.62 -2.41
N ALA A 211 -23.60 11.31 -3.70
CA ALA A 211 -22.66 10.48 -4.45
C ALA A 211 -21.25 11.11 -4.49
N THR A 212 -21.19 12.42 -4.68
CA THR A 212 -19.93 13.18 -4.65
C THR A 212 -19.28 13.09 -3.28
N ARG A 213 -20.02 13.40 -2.20
CA ARG A 213 -19.51 13.39 -0.83
C ARG A 213 -18.98 12.03 -0.40
N GLN A 214 -19.68 10.94 -0.71
CA GLN A 214 -19.27 9.60 -0.30
C GLN A 214 -18.01 9.12 -1.02
N THR A 215 -17.99 9.24 -2.35
CA THR A 215 -16.81 8.85 -3.13
C THR A 215 -15.59 9.65 -2.67
N TYR A 216 -15.81 10.91 -2.30
CA TYR A 216 -14.79 11.78 -1.76
C TYR A 216 -14.27 11.37 -0.37
N THR A 217 -15.16 11.07 0.59
CA THR A 217 -14.75 10.65 1.94
C THR A 217 -13.76 9.50 1.88
N ASN A 218 -14.03 8.50 1.05
CA ASN A 218 -13.13 7.36 0.91
C ASN A 218 -11.77 7.77 0.30
N MET A 219 -11.73 8.67 -0.69
CA MET A 219 -10.47 9.16 -1.28
C MET A 219 -9.64 9.96 -0.28
N LEU A 220 -10.31 10.78 0.52
CA LEU A 220 -9.65 11.50 1.59
C LEU A 220 -9.03 10.57 2.62
N GLU A 221 -9.71 9.50 3.03
CA GLU A 221 -9.13 8.56 4.01
C GLU A 221 -7.80 7.96 3.53
N GLU A 222 -7.63 7.74 2.23
CA GLU A 222 -6.36 7.28 1.66
C GLU A 222 -5.30 8.36 1.65
N LEU A 223 -5.67 9.57 1.24
CA LEU A 223 -4.76 10.69 1.28
C LEU A 223 -4.34 11.00 2.72
N ASP A 224 -5.27 11.02 3.66
CA ASP A 224 -5.01 11.17 5.10
C ASP A 224 -4.06 10.09 5.58
N THR A 225 -4.24 8.85 5.12
CA THR A 225 -3.32 7.77 5.49
C THR A 225 -1.91 8.02 4.94
N LEU A 226 -1.79 8.48 3.69
CA LEU A 226 -0.50 8.87 3.11
C LEU A 226 0.13 10.04 3.86
N LEU A 227 -0.63 11.08 4.19
CA LEU A 227 -0.10 12.30 4.81
C LEU A 227 0.21 12.13 6.31
N TYR A 228 -0.62 11.39 7.06
CA TYR A 228 -0.46 11.24 8.51
C TYR A 228 0.24 9.96 8.96
N GLN A 229 0.28 8.93 8.11
CA GLN A 229 0.82 7.63 8.52
C GLN A 229 2.04 7.21 7.73
N CYS A 230 2.36 7.86 6.61
CA CYS A 230 3.62 7.62 5.89
C CYS A 230 4.68 8.66 6.25
N ASP A 231 5.31 8.50 7.42
CA ASP A 231 6.29 9.45 7.98
C ASP A 231 7.50 9.74 7.07
N SER A 232 7.81 8.83 6.14
CA SER A 232 8.92 8.98 5.19
C SER A 232 8.51 9.58 3.84
N LEU A 233 7.25 9.96 3.65
CA LEU A 233 6.75 10.44 2.37
C LEU A 233 7.39 11.79 2.02
N THR A 234 8.26 11.83 1.02
CA THR A 234 8.92 13.09 0.59
C THR A 234 8.37 13.63 -0.72
N THR A 235 7.60 12.83 -1.46
CA THR A 235 7.00 13.25 -2.73
C THR A 235 5.59 12.68 -2.86
N LEU A 236 4.62 13.56 -3.09
CA LEU A 236 3.26 13.20 -3.42
C LEU A 236 2.89 13.77 -4.78
N GLU A 237 2.20 12.97 -5.57
CA GLU A 237 1.55 13.39 -6.80
C GLU A 237 0.04 13.27 -6.63
N VAL A 238 -0.68 14.34 -6.90
CA VAL A 238 -2.15 14.38 -6.89
C VAL A 238 -2.64 14.65 -8.30
N ASP A 239 -3.54 13.80 -8.79
CA ASP A 239 -4.03 13.88 -10.16
C ASP A 239 -5.52 14.20 -10.21
N PHE A 240 -5.83 15.39 -10.75
CA PHE A 240 -7.17 15.93 -10.94
C PHE A 240 -7.72 15.76 -12.36
N THR A 241 -7.01 15.05 -13.24
CA THR A 241 -7.35 14.94 -14.67
C THR A 241 -8.78 14.44 -14.84
N ASN A 242 -9.15 13.44 -14.03
CA ASN A 242 -10.45 12.78 -14.07
C ASN A 242 -11.37 13.15 -12.89
N SER A 243 -11.18 14.34 -12.28
CA SER A 243 -11.99 14.82 -11.14
C SER A 243 -13.38 15.30 -11.52
N TYR A 244 -14.16 14.41 -12.14
CA TYR A 244 -15.57 14.57 -12.43
C TYR A 244 -16.39 13.91 -11.31
N CYS A 245 -17.61 14.39 -11.08
CA CYS A 245 -18.54 13.71 -10.18
C CYS A 245 -18.84 12.29 -10.68
N PRO A 246 -19.34 11.37 -9.83
CA PRO A 246 -19.63 9.99 -10.22
C PRO A 246 -20.65 9.85 -11.37
N ILE A 247 -21.49 10.87 -11.56
CA ILE A 247 -22.49 10.94 -12.64
C ILE A 247 -21.88 11.47 -13.94
N GLY A 248 -20.70 12.10 -13.87
CA GLY A 248 -19.99 12.69 -15.01
C GLY A 248 -20.47 14.09 -15.40
N CYS A 249 -21.45 14.68 -14.71
CA CYS A 249 -22.06 15.94 -15.14
C CYS A 249 -21.24 17.21 -14.86
N CYS A 250 -20.29 17.18 -13.91
CA CYS A 250 -19.46 18.34 -13.59
C CYS A 250 -18.09 17.92 -13.07
N ARG A 251 -17.10 18.83 -13.16
CA ARG A 251 -15.83 18.73 -12.44
C ARG A 251 -16.01 19.21 -11.00
N VAL A 252 -15.33 18.56 -10.07
CA VAL A 252 -15.47 18.83 -8.64
C VAL A 252 -14.16 19.27 -7.99
N VAL A 253 -13.19 19.77 -8.79
CA VAL A 253 -11.87 20.17 -8.30
C VAL A 253 -11.95 21.14 -7.13
N SER A 254 -12.75 22.22 -7.22
CA SER A 254 -12.91 23.19 -6.13
C SER A 254 -13.38 22.55 -4.82
N TYR A 255 -14.32 21.61 -4.91
CA TYR A 255 -14.80 20.86 -3.75
C TYR A 255 -13.71 19.96 -3.14
N LEU A 256 -12.92 19.29 -4.00
CA LEU A 256 -11.79 18.48 -3.56
C LEU A 256 -10.77 19.35 -2.86
N THR A 257 -10.38 20.48 -3.46
CA THR A 257 -9.39 21.41 -2.89
C THR A 257 -9.85 22.03 -1.59
N ASP A 258 -11.11 22.45 -1.48
CA ASP A 258 -11.67 23.01 -0.24
C ASP A 258 -11.56 22.01 0.91
N THR A 259 -11.84 20.75 0.62
CA THR A 259 -11.88 19.75 1.68
C THR A 259 -10.50 19.13 1.94
N LEU A 260 -9.55 19.23 0.99
CA LEU A 260 -8.13 19.01 1.25
C LEU A 260 -7.55 20.03 2.24
N VAL A 261 -8.19 21.18 2.43
CA VAL A 261 -7.66 22.26 3.27
C VAL A 261 -8.49 22.56 4.49
N SER A 262 -9.63 21.87 4.64
CA SER A 262 -10.39 21.90 5.90
C SER A 262 -9.70 21.19 7.05
N TRP A 263 -8.55 20.53 6.80
CA TRP A 263 -7.78 19.79 7.78
C TRP A 263 -6.34 20.30 7.79
N GLU A 264 -5.75 20.43 8.98
CA GLU A 264 -4.33 20.77 9.14
C GLU A 264 -3.48 19.55 8.74
N HIS A 265 -3.22 19.39 7.44
CA HIS A 265 -2.34 18.34 6.94
C HIS A 265 -0.87 18.76 6.98
N TRP A 266 -0.01 17.82 7.34
CA TRP A 266 1.40 17.92 6.98
C TRP A 266 1.55 17.57 5.50
N TRP A 267 2.34 18.35 4.77
CA TRP A 267 2.60 18.14 3.35
C TRP A 267 4.05 17.71 3.11
N PRO A 268 4.28 16.81 2.14
CA PRO A 268 5.63 16.38 1.78
C PRO A 268 6.43 17.50 1.11
N GLU A 269 7.76 17.38 1.11
CA GLU A 269 8.68 18.37 0.53
C GLU A 269 8.38 18.71 -0.94
N ARG A 270 7.86 17.74 -1.70
CA ARG A 270 7.52 17.89 -3.11
C ARG A 270 6.10 17.44 -3.39
N LEU A 271 5.31 18.35 -3.92
CA LEU A 271 3.95 18.10 -4.38
C LEU A 271 3.87 18.30 -5.89
N ARG A 272 3.48 17.27 -6.62
CA ARG A 272 3.18 17.35 -8.06
C ARG A 272 1.68 17.36 -8.22
N VAL A 273 1.16 18.34 -8.96
CA VAL A 273 -0.27 18.51 -9.19
C VAL A 273 -0.51 18.34 -10.69
N LEU A 274 -1.27 17.31 -11.02
CA LEU A 274 -1.66 17.00 -12.40
C LEU A 274 -3.12 17.38 -12.62
N GLY A 275 -3.47 17.69 -13.87
CA GLY A 275 -4.86 17.63 -14.30
C GLY A 275 -5.77 18.79 -13.90
N LEU A 276 -5.21 19.91 -13.41
CA LEU A 276 -5.96 21.16 -13.25
C LEU A 276 -6.18 21.80 -14.62
N LYS A 277 -7.45 21.97 -14.99
CA LYS A 277 -7.88 22.28 -16.36
C LYS A 277 -7.64 23.74 -16.75
N ASN A 278 -7.76 24.66 -15.80
CA ASN A 278 -7.73 26.10 -16.07
C ASN A 278 -7.08 26.88 -14.90
N GLN A 279 -6.88 28.19 -15.11
CA GLN A 279 -6.21 29.04 -14.12
C GLN A 279 -7.04 29.17 -12.83
N GLU A 280 -8.37 29.16 -12.92
CA GLU A 280 -9.27 29.23 -11.77
C GLU A 280 -9.09 28.01 -10.83
N GLU A 281 -9.03 26.79 -11.39
CA GLU A 281 -8.74 25.57 -10.62
C GLU A 281 -7.35 25.64 -9.97
N ARG A 282 -6.36 26.24 -10.65
CA ARG A 282 -4.99 26.42 -10.15
C ARG A 282 -4.92 27.43 -9.02
N ASP A 283 -5.50 28.62 -9.20
CA ASP A 283 -5.52 29.69 -8.20
C ASP A 283 -6.25 29.20 -6.95
N HIS A 284 -7.39 28.53 -7.12
CA HIS A 284 -8.14 27.95 -6.00
C HIS A 284 -7.32 26.89 -5.24
N PHE A 285 -6.58 26.03 -5.95
CA PHE A 285 -5.68 25.05 -5.31
C PHE A 285 -4.55 25.74 -4.52
N ILE A 286 -3.94 26.79 -5.10
CA ILE A 286 -2.86 27.55 -4.46
C ILE A 286 -3.37 28.24 -3.20
N ASP A 287 -4.48 28.96 -3.29
CA ASP A 287 -5.11 29.66 -2.17
C ASP A 287 -5.41 28.68 -1.03
N ALA A 288 -5.98 27.53 -1.38
CA ALA A 288 -6.25 26.46 -0.44
C ALA A 288 -4.94 25.99 0.25
N LEU A 289 -3.90 25.66 -0.52
CA LEU A 289 -2.64 25.15 0.03
C LEU A 289 -1.91 26.18 0.91
N CYS A 290 -1.98 27.47 0.56
CA CYS A 290 -1.42 28.58 1.33
C CYS A 290 -2.05 28.70 2.72
N VAL A 291 -3.35 28.43 2.86
CA VAL A 291 -4.06 28.48 4.15
C VAL A 291 -3.47 27.46 5.15
N VAL A 292 -3.10 26.27 4.67
CA VAL A 292 -2.68 25.14 5.51
C VAL A 292 -1.17 24.97 5.65
N SER A 293 -0.36 25.51 4.73
CA SER A 293 1.10 25.31 4.70
C SER A 293 1.91 26.26 5.60
N GLN A 294 1.42 26.58 6.81
CA GLN A 294 1.96 27.69 7.61
C GLN A 294 3.42 27.50 8.08
N ASP A 295 3.95 26.26 8.12
CA ASP A 295 5.27 25.98 8.72
C ASP A 295 6.26 25.17 7.83
N ASN A 296 5.85 24.74 6.63
CA ASN A 296 6.68 23.87 5.78
C ASN A 296 7.05 24.53 4.46
N LYS A 297 8.32 24.38 4.05
CA LYS A 297 8.74 24.66 2.67
C LYS A 297 8.27 23.51 1.78
N ILE A 298 7.30 23.78 0.92
CA ILE A 298 6.80 22.81 -0.05
C ILE A 298 7.18 23.30 -1.45
N LYS A 299 7.77 22.41 -2.25
CA LYS A 299 7.93 22.65 -3.69
C LYS A 299 6.72 22.10 -4.43
N VAL A 300 5.94 22.97 -5.06
CA VAL A 300 4.75 22.61 -5.83
C VAL A 300 5.07 22.69 -7.32
N ILE A 301 4.76 21.63 -8.06
CA ILE A 301 4.96 21.55 -9.51
C ILE A 301 3.61 21.29 -10.15
N PHE A 302 3.13 22.25 -10.94
CA PHE A 302 1.93 22.07 -11.74
C PHE A 302 2.31 21.53 -13.12
N GLU A 303 1.85 20.33 -13.42
CA GLU A 303 2.00 19.79 -14.77
C GLU A 303 0.89 20.30 -15.66
N LYS A 304 1.21 20.39 -16.96
CA LYS A 304 0.24 20.77 -17.99
C LYS A 304 -0.92 19.79 -18.01
N TYR A 305 -2.15 20.31 -18.11
CA TYR A 305 -3.32 19.48 -18.38
C TYR A 305 -3.17 18.76 -19.73
N VAL A 306 -3.28 17.45 -19.70
CA VAL A 306 -3.27 16.59 -20.89
C VAL A 306 -4.64 15.95 -21.01
N VAL A 307 -5.32 16.21 -22.12
CA VAL A 307 -6.56 15.51 -22.44
C VAL A 307 -6.26 14.03 -22.60
N PRO A 308 -6.94 13.13 -21.85
CA PRO A 308 -6.73 11.69 -21.99
C PRO A 308 -6.95 11.21 -23.42
N LYS A 309 -6.14 10.24 -23.89
CA LYS A 309 -6.22 9.69 -25.26
C LYS A 309 -7.56 9.04 -25.58
N LYS A 310 -8.28 8.58 -24.55
CA LYS A 310 -9.68 8.19 -24.58
C LYS A 310 -10.34 8.86 -23.39
N SER A 311 -11.37 9.65 -23.64
CA SER A 311 -12.18 10.12 -22.53
C SER A 311 -13.00 8.91 -22.03
N PHE A 312 -13.20 8.78 -20.72
CA PHE A 312 -14.22 7.83 -20.23
C PHE A 312 -15.62 8.19 -20.79
N LEU A 313 -15.81 9.45 -21.17
CA LEU A 313 -17.04 9.99 -21.77
C LEU A 313 -17.26 9.52 -23.22
N ASP A 314 -16.22 9.04 -23.92
CA ASP A 314 -16.37 8.33 -25.20
C ASP A 314 -17.15 7.02 -25.03
N CYS A 315 -17.27 6.52 -23.79
CA CYS A 315 -18.14 5.40 -23.41
C CYS A 315 -19.49 5.86 -22.81
N ASN A 316 -19.64 7.14 -22.42
CA ASN A 316 -20.87 7.71 -21.85
C ASN A 316 -20.97 9.23 -22.14
N CYS A 317 -21.56 9.55 -23.30
CA CYS A 317 -22.15 10.81 -23.77
C CYS A 317 -21.99 12.08 -22.89
N LEU A 318 -20.92 12.86 -23.07
CA LEU A 318 -20.94 14.33 -22.92
C LEU A 318 -19.94 14.97 -23.91
N ASP A 319 -20.41 15.97 -24.66
CA ASP A 319 -19.61 16.77 -25.61
C ASP A 319 -18.60 17.66 -24.86
N GLU A 320 -17.32 17.56 -25.20
CA GLU A 320 -16.21 18.37 -24.67
C GLU A 320 -15.99 19.67 -25.46
N GLU A 321 -17.02 20.26 -26.08
CA GLU A 321 -16.82 21.46 -26.88
C GLU A 321 -16.75 22.73 -26.02
N GLY A 322 -15.51 23.12 -25.72
CA GLY A 322 -15.13 24.51 -25.46
C GLY A 322 -14.70 24.75 -24.02
N LEU A 323 -13.37 24.78 -23.80
CA LEU A 323 -12.67 25.61 -22.80
C LEU A 323 -11.15 25.30 -22.70
N ASP A 324 -10.58 24.50 -23.58
CA ASP A 324 -9.20 24.05 -23.44
C ASP A 324 -8.19 25.11 -23.89
N ARG A 325 -7.78 25.96 -22.95
CA ARG A 325 -6.50 26.66 -23.01
C ARG A 325 -5.51 25.88 -22.17
N GLY A 326 -4.61 25.15 -22.83
CA GLY A 326 -3.54 24.44 -22.14
C GLY A 326 -2.65 25.41 -21.38
N LEU A 327 -2.55 25.24 -20.06
CA LEU A 327 -1.58 25.94 -19.23
C LEU A 327 -0.19 25.33 -19.44
N GLU A 328 0.85 26.15 -19.36
CA GLU A 328 2.24 25.67 -19.38
C GLU A 328 2.61 25.04 -18.03
N GLN A 329 3.70 24.26 -18.03
CA GLN A 329 4.26 23.68 -16.81
C GLN A 329 4.90 24.80 -15.99
N GLU A 330 4.51 24.92 -14.72
CA GLU A 330 4.99 25.95 -13.82
C GLU A 330 5.43 25.32 -12.50
N GLN A 331 6.45 25.91 -11.89
CA GLN A 331 6.99 25.49 -10.60
C GLN A 331 6.93 26.66 -9.64
N PHE A 332 6.47 26.39 -8.42
CA PHE A 332 6.40 27.37 -7.36
C PHE A 332 6.99 26.79 -6.08
N GLU A 333 7.58 27.65 -5.26
CA GLU A 333 7.92 27.31 -3.88
C GLU A 333 6.91 28.00 -2.96
N ILE A 334 6.32 27.25 -2.03
CA ILE A 334 5.48 27.82 -0.98
C ILE A 334 6.30 27.85 0.30
N LEU A 335 6.45 29.05 0.86
CA LEU A 335 7.20 29.35 2.07
C LEU A 335 6.29 30.07 3.06
N ASN A 336 6.00 29.44 4.21
CA ASN A 336 5.16 30.01 5.27
C ASN A 336 3.81 30.52 4.75
N GLY A 337 3.15 29.74 3.89
CA GLY A 337 1.86 30.11 3.29
C GLY A 337 1.92 31.21 2.21
N ALA A 338 3.10 31.62 1.74
CA ALA A 338 3.25 32.56 0.63
C ALA A 338 3.87 31.89 -0.61
N VAL A 339 3.35 32.23 -1.79
CA VAL A 339 3.87 31.77 -3.08
C VAL A 339 5.13 32.56 -3.44
N CYS A 340 6.19 31.86 -3.81
CA CYS A 340 7.41 32.41 -4.39
C CYS A 340 7.61 31.80 -5.78
N GLU A 341 7.81 32.65 -6.79
CA GLU A 341 8.15 32.28 -8.16
C GLU A 341 9.60 31.81 -8.30
#